data_AF-A0A7C3QUH4-F1
#
_entry.id   AF-A0A7C3QUH4-F1
#
_cell.length_a   1.000
_cell.length_b   1.000
_cell.length_c   1.000
_cell.angle_alpha   90.00
_cell.angle_beta   90.00
_cell.angle_gamma   90.00
#
_symmetry.space_group_name_H-M   'P 1'
#
loop_
_entity.id
_entity.type
_entity.pdbx_description
1 polymer ?
#
loop_
_entity_poly.entity_id
_entity_poly.type
_entity_poly.pdbx_seq_one_letter_code
_entity_poly.pdbx_strand_id
1 'polypeptide(L)'
;MEDIEAQEGRDPRDIDAVTFVVNPSNPAALAGAIMAGNLLSRPHVKATYRVDHFWVPLGSSPVLVVDLTRYWCGLFSHRRDRVWKGMLRIELVDKADDDAARAVLGSKP
;
A
#
# COMPACT_ATOMS: atom_id res chain seq x y z
N MET A 1 6.43 15.23 -5.55
CA MET A 1 5.84 14.69 -6.78
C MET A 1 5.37 15.89 -7.57
N GLU A 2 5.73 15.97 -8.85
CA GLU A 2 5.33 17.07 -9.72
C GLU A 2 3.96 16.78 -10.32
N ASP A 3 3.10 17.80 -10.41
CA ASP A 3 1.75 17.69 -10.98
C ASP A 3 1.80 17.99 -12.49
N ILE A 4 2.46 17.10 -13.24
CA ILE A 4 2.70 17.27 -14.68
C ILE A 4 1.40 17.26 -15.50
N GLU A 5 0.40 16.52 -15.05
CA GLU A 5 -0.87 16.38 -15.78
C GLU A 5 -1.67 17.67 -15.75
N ALA A 6 -1.70 18.38 -14.61
CA ALA A 6 -2.30 19.71 -14.52
C ALA A 6 -1.52 20.75 -15.34
N GLN A 7 -0.19 20.64 -15.40
CA GLN A 7 0.65 21.55 -16.18
C GLN A 7 0.51 21.34 -17.69
N GLU A 8 0.41 20.10 -18.15
CA GLU A 8 0.31 19.73 -19.56
C GLU A 8 -1.14 19.61 -20.06
N GLY A 9 -2.13 19.69 -19.17
CA GLY A 9 -3.55 19.62 -19.52
C GLY A 9 -3.95 18.28 -20.15
N ARG A 10 -3.34 17.18 -19.70
CA ARG A 10 -3.56 15.85 -20.24
C ARG A 10 -3.98 14.86 -19.16
N ASP A 11 -4.61 13.77 -19.57
CA ASP A 11 -4.94 12.68 -18.66
C ASP A 11 -3.69 11.87 -18.27
N PRO A 12 -3.64 11.30 -17.05
CA PRO A 12 -2.55 10.43 -16.64
C PRO A 12 -2.51 9.18 -17.51
N ARG A 13 -1.37 8.90 -18.13
CA ARG A 13 -1.19 7.74 -19.02
C ARG A 13 0.14 7.00 -18.84
N ASP A 14 0.93 7.45 -17.88
CA ASP A 14 2.33 7.07 -17.62
C ASP A 14 2.64 7.03 -16.12
N ILE A 15 1.63 6.69 -15.31
CA ILE A 15 1.75 6.54 -13.86
C ILE A 15 1.44 5.11 -13.41
N ASP A 16 1.98 4.75 -12.25
CA ASP A 16 1.60 3.57 -11.49
C ASP A 16 0.73 4.01 -10.30
N ALA A 17 -0.49 3.49 -10.22
CA ALA A 17 -1.45 3.83 -9.16
C ALA A 17 -1.58 2.67 -8.15
N VAL A 18 -1.39 2.96 -6.87
CA VAL A 18 -1.64 2.01 -5.78
C VAL A 18 -2.77 2.52 -4.92
N THR A 19 -3.89 1.81 -4.92
CA THR A 19 -5.11 2.20 -4.19
C THR A 19 -5.26 1.34 -2.93
N PHE A 20 -5.29 1.99 -1.77
CA PHE A 20 -5.62 1.34 -0.51
C PHE A 20 -7.13 1.36 -0.31
N VAL A 21 -7.74 0.18 -0.27
CA VAL A 21 -9.20 0.02 -0.28
C VAL A 21 -9.65 -0.38 1.12
N VAL A 22 -10.40 0.49 1.79
CA VAL A 22 -11.08 0.16 3.04
C VAL A 22 -12.15 -0.89 2.73
N ASN A 23 -12.33 -1.88 3.61
CA ASN A 23 -13.48 -2.77 3.51
C ASN A 23 -14.73 -1.90 3.67
N PRO A 24 -15.53 -1.69 2.60
CA PRO A 24 -16.64 -0.77 2.66
C PRO A 24 -17.67 -1.31 3.64
N SER A 25 -18.39 -0.39 4.31
CA SER A 25 -19.59 -0.76 5.07
C SER A 25 -20.65 -1.45 4.21
N ASN A 26 -20.58 -1.28 2.87
CA ASN A 26 -21.39 -1.99 1.89
C ASN A 26 -20.53 -2.64 0.79
N PRO A 27 -20.07 -3.90 0.99
CA PRO A 27 -19.26 -4.66 0.03
C PRO A 27 -19.91 -4.83 -1.34
N ALA A 28 -21.24 -4.93 -1.40
CA ALA A 28 -21.96 -5.14 -2.66
C ALA A 28 -21.90 -3.91 -3.58
N ALA A 29 -22.00 -2.70 -3.01
CA ALA A 29 -21.92 -1.47 -3.79
C ALA A 29 -20.51 -1.24 -4.37
N LEU A 30 -19.47 -1.51 -3.57
CA LEU A 30 -18.09 -1.41 -4.04
C LEU A 30 -17.79 -2.48 -5.10
N ALA A 31 -18.18 -3.73 -4.86
CA ALA A 31 -18.05 -4.79 -5.85
C ALA A 31 -18.77 -4.42 -7.15
N GLY A 32 -19.99 -3.86 -7.07
CA GLY A 32 -20.73 -3.37 -8.23
C GLY A 32 -19.99 -2.28 -9.02
N ALA A 33 -19.49 -1.23 -8.35
CA ALA A 33 -18.76 -0.15 -9.01
C ALA A 33 -17.44 -0.63 -9.64
N ILE A 34 -16.72 -1.46 -8.90
CA ILE A 34 -15.46 -2.05 -9.34
C ILE A 34 -15.68 -2.99 -10.54
N MET A 35 -16.71 -3.84 -10.50
CA MET A 35 -17.01 -4.77 -11.60
C MET A 35 -17.58 -4.05 -12.82
N ALA A 36 -18.42 -3.03 -12.63
CA ALA A 36 -18.97 -2.22 -13.71
C ALA A 36 -17.88 -1.48 -14.51
N GLY A 37 -16.83 -1.00 -13.83
CA GLY A 37 -15.66 -0.39 -14.48
C GLY A 37 -14.52 -1.37 -14.79
N ASN A 38 -14.68 -2.66 -14.48
CA ASN A 38 -13.64 -3.69 -14.56
C ASN A 38 -12.29 -3.27 -13.95
N LEU A 39 -12.36 -2.51 -12.84
CA LEU A 39 -11.22 -1.85 -12.21
C LEU A 39 -10.34 -2.79 -11.37
N LEU A 40 -10.68 -4.07 -11.24
CA LEU A 40 -9.76 -5.09 -10.67
C LEU A 40 -8.88 -5.71 -11.75
N SER A 41 -9.26 -5.60 -13.02
CA SER A 41 -8.51 -6.19 -14.11
C SER A 41 -7.38 -5.25 -14.50
N ARG A 42 -6.18 -5.52 -13.95
CA ARG A 42 -4.94 -4.83 -14.32
C ARG A 42 -4.71 -4.75 -15.83
N PRO A 43 -4.87 -5.84 -16.62
CA PRO A 43 -4.76 -5.76 -18.06
C PRO A 43 -5.78 -4.82 -18.70
N HIS A 44 -7.04 -4.83 -18.22
CA HIS A 44 -8.08 -3.96 -18.76
C HIS A 44 -7.78 -2.49 -18.50
N VAL A 45 -7.49 -2.12 -17.25
CA VAL A 45 -7.18 -0.74 -16.89
C VAL A 45 -5.93 -0.24 -17.63
N LYS A 46 -4.90 -1.09 -17.77
CA LYS A 46 -3.70 -0.73 -18.53
C LYS A 46 -4.01 -0.49 -20.02
N ALA A 47 -4.89 -1.29 -20.62
CA ALA A 47 -5.29 -1.10 -22.01
C ALA A 47 -6.16 0.16 -22.19
N THR A 48 -7.11 0.40 -21.27
CA THR A 48 -8.09 1.49 -21.36
C THR A 48 -7.49 2.85 -21.00
N TYR A 49 -6.74 2.92 -19.90
CA TYR A 49 -6.25 4.18 -19.31
C TYR A 49 -4.74 4.35 -19.43
N ARG A 50 -3.99 3.34 -19.90
CA ARG A 50 -2.52 3.34 -19.97
C ARG A 50 -1.81 3.44 -18.61
N VAL A 51 -2.58 3.50 -17.53
CA VAL A 51 -2.12 3.47 -16.14
C VAL A 51 -1.91 2.03 -15.69
N ASP A 52 -0.78 1.78 -15.03
CA ASP A 52 -0.63 0.53 -14.29
C ASP A 52 -1.27 0.68 -12.91
N HIS A 53 -1.98 -0.33 -12.42
CA HIS A 53 -2.67 -0.19 -11.14
C HIS A 53 -2.59 -1.44 -10.25
N PHE A 54 -2.63 -1.16 -8.95
CA PHE A 54 -2.57 -2.14 -7.88
C PHE A 54 -3.55 -1.75 -6.77
N TRP A 55 -4.11 -2.75 -6.09
CA TRP A 55 -5.00 -2.54 -4.96
C TRP A 55 -4.48 -3.25 -3.72
N VAL A 56 -4.61 -2.60 -2.57
CA VAL A 56 -4.24 -3.13 -1.25
C VAL A 56 -5.48 -3.09 -0.36
N PRO A 57 -6.08 -4.25 -0.02
CA PRO A 57 -7.19 -4.27 0.93
C PRO A 57 -6.69 -3.91 2.32
N LEU A 58 -7.25 -2.87 2.91
CA LEU A 58 -6.91 -2.47 4.28
C LEU A 58 -7.46 -3.45 5.33
N GLY A 59 -8.38 -4.34 4.94
CA GLY A 59 -8.81 -5.47 5.77
C GLY A 59 -7.82 -6.64 5.82
N SER A 60 -6.70 -6.59 5.07
CA SER A 60 -5.64 -7.58 5.16
C SER A 60 -4.87 -7.50 6.49
N SER A 61 -4.03 -8.50 6.78
CA SER A 61 -3.16 -8.47 7.96
C SER A 61 -2.40 -7.14 8.05
N PRO A 62 -2.38 -6.47 9.22
CA PRO A 62 -1.66 -5.20 9.38
C PRO A 62 -0.20 -5.29 8.98
N VAL A 63 0.46 -6.42 9.27
CA VAL A 63 1.85 -6.69 8.86
C VAL A 63 2.00 -6.64 7.34
N LEU A 64 1.07 -7.27 6.61
CA LEU A 64 1.08 -7.27 5.15
C LEU A 64 0.83 -5.86 4.58
N VAL A 65 -0.10 -5.11 5.15
CA VAL A 65 -0.40 -3.73 4.72
C VAL A 65 0.83 -2.84 4.90
N VAL A 66 1.51 -2.94 6.04
CA VAL A 66 2.76 -2.21 6.32
C VAL A 66 3.85 -2.63 5.33
N ASP A 67 4.03 -3.93 5.09
CA ASP A 67 5.04 -4.43 4.16
C ASP A 67 4.81 -3.97 2.71
N LEU A 68 3.55 -3.99 2.24
CA LEU A 68 3.18 -3.46 0.92
C LEU A 68 3.40 -1.95 0.84
N THR A 69 2.99 -1.19 1.86
CA THR A 69 3.22 0.26 1.93
C THR A 69 4.71 0.58 1.83
N ARG A 70 5.53 -0.12 2.62
CA ARG A 70 6.99 -0.03 2.58
C ARG A 70 7.54 -0.30 1.18
N TYR A 71 7.08 -1.38 0.56
CA TYR A 71 7.52 -1.75 -0.79
C TYR A 71 7.22 -0.64 -1.80
N TRP A 72 5.97 -0.14 -1.85
CA TRP A 72 5.58 0.90 -2.80
C TRP A 72 6.30 2.22 -2.57
N CYS A 73 6.48 2.65 -1.32
CA CYS A 73 7.28 3.83 -0.99
C CYS A 73 8.78 3.63 -1.34
N GLY A 74 9.27 2.39 -1.27
CA GLY A 74 10.64 1.98 -1.60
C GLY A 74 10.93 1.95 -3.10
N LEU A 75 9.96 1.56 -3.92
CA LEU A 75 10.14 1.36 -5.36
C LEU A 75 10.49 2.66 -6.11
N PHE A 76 9.99 3.79 -5.61
CA PHE A 76 10.19 5.10 -6.22
C PHE A 76 11.24 5.97 -5.48
N SER A 77 11.97 5.43 -4.50
CA SER A 77 12.93 6.21 -3.70
C SER A 77 14.34 6.33 -4.29
N HIS A 78 14.56 5.81 -5.51
CA HIS A 78 15.84 5.98 -6.19
C HIS A 78 16.13 7.46 -6.45
N ARG A 79 17.13 7.99 -5.74
CA ARG A 79 17.69 9.32 -5.99
C ARG A 79 18.78 9.21 -7.05
N ARG A 80 18.97 10.30 -7.81
CA ARG A 80 19.99 10.45 -8.86
C ARG A 80 21.43 10.25 -8.34
N ASP A 81 21.65 10.35 -7.02
CA ASP A 81 22.94 10.21 -6.33
C ASP A 81 23.30 8.77 -5.91
N ARG A 82 22.47 7.76 -6.25
CA ARG A 82 22.67 6.34 -5.92
C ARG A 82 22.74 6.02 -4.42
N VAL A 83 22.33 6.93 -3.54
CA VAL A 83 22.24 6.63 -2.10
C VAL A 83 20.95 5.87 -1.83
N TRP A 84 21.06 4.71 -1.18
CA TRP A 84 19.89 3.91 -0.81
C TRP A 84 19.12 4.61 0.32
N LYS A 85 17.89 5.03 0.02
CA LYS A 85 16.92 5.49 1.00
C LYS A 85 15.78 4.48 1.01
N GLY A 86 15.61 3.77 2.12
CA GLY A 86 14.57 2.76 2.28
C GLY A 86 14.06 2.71 3.71
N MET A 87 13.05 1.86 3.93
CA MET A 87 12.60 1.50 5.27
C MET A 87 13.00 0.05 5.53
N LEU A 88 13.53 -0.21 6.73
CA LEU A 88 13.88 -1.55 7.18
C LEU A 88 12.77 -2.07 8.11
N ARG A 89 12.32 -3.30 7.88
CA ARG A 89 11.50 -4.03 8.87
C ARG A 89 12.46 -4.64 9.88
N ILE A 90 12.35 -4.22 11.13
CA ILE A 90 13.07 -4.82 12.26
C ILE A 90 12.03 -5.53 13.11
N GLU A 91 12.20 -6.82 13.31
CA GLU A 91 11.38 -7.55 14.26
C GLU A 91 11.85 -7.18 15.67
N LEU A 92 10.93 -6.65 16.47
CA LEU A 92 11.19 -6.28 17.86
C LEU A 92 11.05 -7.47 18.82
N VAL A 93 10.80 -8.68 18.29
CA VAL A 93 10.53 -9.86 19.11
C VAL A 93 11.85 -10.35 19.71
N ASP A 94 12.10 -9.97 20.96
CA ASP A 94 13.05 -10.64 21.83
C ASP A 94 12.26 -11.42 22.89
N LYS A 95 12.46 -12.74 22.91
CA LYS A 95 11.84 -13.62 23.91
C LYS A 95 12.16 -13.15 25.33
N ALA A 96 13.36 -12.60 25.57
CA ALA A 96 13.74 -12.09 26.88
C ALA A 96 12.90 -10.87 27.28
N ASP A 97 12.63 -9.95 26.35
CA ASP A 97 11.80 -8.77 26.59
C ASP A 97 10.33 -9.17 26.83
N ASP A 98 9.81 -10.13 26.06
CA ASP A 98 8.46 -10.66 26.25
C ASP A 98 8.29 -11.34 27.61
N ASP A 99 9.29 -12.13 28.04
CA ASP A 99 9.27 -12.82 29.34
C ASP A 99 9.39 -11.81 30.50
N ALA A 100 10.23 -10.78 30.36
CA ALA A 100 10.35 -9.69 31.33
C ALA A 100 9.05 -8.87 31.44
N ALA A 101 8.43 -8.52 30.31
CA ALA A 101 7.15 -7.81 30.30
C ALA A 101 6.03 -8.65 30.93
N ARG A 102 6.00 -9.95 30.65
CA ARG A 102 5.02 -10.89 31.23
C ARG A 102 5.15 -10.97 32.76
N ALA A 103 6.38 -10.96 33.29
CA ALA A 103 6.62 -10.95 34.73
C ALA A 103 6.05 -9.69 35.40
N VAL A 104 6.19 -8.51 34.77
CA VAL A 104 5.64 -7.23 35.27
C VAL A 104 4.11 -7.19 35.19
N LEU A 105 3.51 -7.76 34.14
CA LEU A 105 2.05 -7.84 34.01
C LEU A 105 1.41 -8.83 34.99
N GLY A 106 2.10 -9.94 35.27
CA GLY A 106 1.66 -10.96 36.24
C GLY A 106 1.87 -10.55 37.71
N SER A 107 2.62 -9.47 37.98
CA SER A 107 2.89 -8.96 39.32
C SER A 107 1.97 -7.81 39.76
N LYS A 108 0.90 -7.51 39.01
CA LYS A 108 -0.12 -6.57 39.51
C LYS A 108 -0.95 -7.26 40.62
N PRO A 109 -1.17 -6.60 41.77
CA PRO A 109 -2.05 -7.11 42.82
C PRO A 109 -3.51 -7.20 42.36
#